data_AF-A0A9D4XJD2-F1
#
_entry.id   AF-A0A9D4XJD2-F1
#
_cell.length_a   1.000
_cell.length_b   1.000
_cell.length_c   1.000
_cell.angle_alpha   90.00
_cell.angle_beta   90.00
_cell.angle_gamma   90.00
#
_symmetry.space_group_name_H-M   'P 1'
#
loop_
_entity.id
_entity.type
_entity.pdbx_description
1 polymer ?
#
loop_
_entity_poly.entity_id
_entity_poly.type
_entity_poly.pdbx_seq_one_letter_code
_entity_poly.pdbx_strand_id
1 'polypeptide(L)'
;MGKWVDNRWIWKVKLADGSELQEEEGEELDSLPTMLHEVKENITQLLDRLWFTNVPSKILIFGWWLMLNRKPTKVELANRGIIHGNNNLLCPFCLVNDQSISHLFAEYRMVTRVWEKIYL
;
A
#
# COMPACT_ATOMS: atom_id res chain seq x y z
N MET A 1 -11.77 -9.39 -21.09
CA MET A 1 -10.66 -10.35 -20.83
C MET A 1 -9.62 -10.15 -21.93
N GLY A 2 -8.39 -9.77 -21.57
CA GLY A 2 -7.38 -9.23 -22.49
C GLY A 2 -6.60 -10.28 -23.30
N LYS A 3 -5.69 -9.81 -24.17
CA LYS A 3 -4.77 -10.65 -24.96
C LYS A 3 -3.36 -10.04 -25.03
N TRP A 4 -2.35 -10.87 -25.18
CA TRP A 4 -0.98 -10.44 -25.48
C TRP A 4 -0.82 -10.17 -26.98
N VAL A 5 -0.21 -9.02 -27.33
CA VAL A 5 0.20 -8.65 -28.70
C VAL A 5 1.50 -7.87 -28.61
N ASP A 6 2.53 -8.25 -29.38
CA ASP A 6 3.82 -7.54 -29.49
C ASP A 6 4.42 -7.11 -28.14
N ASN A 7 4.51 -8.08 -27.23
CA ASN A 7 5.05 -7.90 -25.90
C ASN A 7 4.31 -6.86 -25.02
N ARG A 8 3.04 -6.57 -25.32
CA ARG A 8 2.15 -5.74 -24.52
C ARG A 8 0.85 -6.46 -24.20
N TRP A 9 0.34 -6.28 -22.99
CA TRP A 9 -0.96 -6.81 -22.57
C TRP A 9 -2.05 -5.80 -22.91
N ILE A 10 -2.97 -6.18 -23.79
CA ILE A 10 -4.07 -5.31 -24.21
C ILE A 10 -5.33 -5.72 -23.45
N TRP A 11 -5.84 -4.78 -22.64
CA TRP A 11 -7.13 -4.95 -21.98
C TRP A 11 -8.27 -4.79 -22.98
N LYS A 12 -9.25 -5.70 -22.88
CA LYS A 12 -10.51 -5.62 -23.61
C LYS A 12 -11.63 -5.36 -22.62
N VAL A 13 -12.16 -4.15 -22.64
CA VAL A 13 -13.34 -3.75 -21.88
C VAL A 13 -14.55 -3.89 -22.79
N LYS A 14 -15.52 -4.70 -22.36
CA LYS A 14 -16.81 -4.81 -23.03
C LYS A 14 -17.77 -3.82 -22.39
N LEU A 15 -18.26 -2.88 -23.20
CA LEU A 15 -19.29 -1.95 -22.77
C LEU A 15 -20.68 -2.62 -22.79
N ALA A 16 -21.63 -2.03 -22.07
CA ALA A 16 -22.98 -2.58 -21.91
C ALA A 16 -23.77 -2.66 -23.22
N ASP A 17 -23.38 -1.87 -24.23
CA ASP A 17 -23.94 -1.88 -25.58
C ASP A 17 -23.30 -2.94 -26.50
N GLY A 18 -22.35 -3.72 -25.98
CA GLY A 18 -21.65 -4.78 -26.71
C GLY A 18 -20.43 -4.29 -27.50
N SER A 19 -20.11 -2.99 -27.48
CA SER A 19 -18.89 -2.46 -28.11
C SER A 19 -17.64 -2.80 -27.27
N GLU A 20 -16.51 -3.06 -27.95
CA GLU A 20 -15.20 -3.30 -27.31
C GLU A 20 -14.35 -2.03 -27.40
N LEU A 21 -13.94 -1.49 -26.24
CA LEU A 21 -12.91 -0.44 -26.17
C LEU A 21 -11.55 -1.08 -25.89
N GLN A 22 -10.55 -0.63 -26.64
CA GLN A 22 -9.14 -0.89 -26.38
C GLN A 22 -8.59 0.31 -25.62
N GLU A 23 -8.30 0.12 -24.34
CA GLU A 23 -7.65 1.14 -23.51
C GLU A 23 -6.14 1.04 -23.77
N GLU A 24 -5.57 2.04 -24.43
CA GLU A 24 -4.11 2.22 -24.47
C GLU A 24 -3.70 2.85 -23.13
N GLU A 25 -2.69 2.29 -22.46
CA GLU A 25 -2.18 2.81 -21.20
C GLU A 25 -1.87 4.31 -21.35
N GLY A 26 -2.51 5.11 -20.49
CA GLY A 26 -2.54 6.57 -20.59
C GLY A 26 -1.15 7.21 -20.60
N GLU A 27 -1.06 8.32 -21.34
CA GLU A 27 0.13 9.17 -21.42
C GLU A 27 0.67 9.53 -20.03
N GLU A 28 1.95 9.26 -19.85
CA GLU A 28 2.72 9.47 -18.63
C GLU A 28 2.86 10.98 -18.33
N LEU A 29 2.27 11.44 -17.21
CA LEU A 29 2.48 12.80 -16.71
C LEU A 29 3.89 12.92 -16.12
N ASP A 30 4.80 13.49 -16.90
CA ASP A 30 6.27 13.50 -16.79
C ASP A 30 6.90 14.15 -15.54
N SER A 31 6.14 14.56 -14.52
CA SER A 31 6.69 15.26 -13.33
C SER A 31 6.26 14.72 -11.95
N LEU A 32 5.35 13.76 -11.89
CA LEU A 32 5.09 12.88 -10.73
C LEU A 32 6.02 11.62 -10.59
N PRO A 33 6.79 11.17 -11.61
CA PRO A 33 7.50 9.89 -11.54
C PRO A 33 8.64 9.81 -10.52
N THR A 34 9.41 10.87 -10.29
CA THR A 34 10.67 10.75 -9.53
C THR A 34 10.46 10.42 -8.06
N MET A 35 9.51 11.10 -7.40
CA MET A 35 9.15 10.85 -5.99
C MET A 35 8.53 9.45 -5.82
N LEU A 36 7.66 9.05 -6.74
CA LEU A 36 7.05 7.72 -6.72
C LEU A 36 8.09 6.62 -7.01
N HIS A 37 9.05 6.88 -7.89
CA HIS A 37 10.15 5.96 -8.20
C HIS A 37 11.06 5.78 -6.99
N GLU A 38 11.47 6.86 -6.33
CA GLU A 38 12.31 6.82 -5.13
C GLU A 38 11.61 6.08 -3.97
N VAL A 39 10.32 6.36 -3.73
CA VAL A 39 9.55 5.64 -2.72
C VAL A 39 9.42 4.14 -3.06
N LYS A 40 9.17 3.80 -4.33
CA LYS A 40 9.11 2.40 -4.79
C LYS A 40 10.45 1.69 -4.66
N GLU A 41 11.54 2.36 -4.99
CA GLU A 41 12.89 1.80 -4.88
C GLU A 41 13.23 1.52 -3.41
N ASN A 42 12.94 2.47 -2.52
CA ASN A 42 13.14 2.31 -1.07
C ASN A 42 12.33 1.15 -0.50
N ILE A 43 11.07 0.99 -0.91
CA ILE A 43 10.23 -0.14 -0.46
C ILE A 43 10.78 -1.46 -0.99
N THR A 44 11.22 -1.52 -2.26
CA THR A 44 11.81 -2.72 -2.85
C THR A 44 13.05 -3.18 -2.06
N GLN A 45 13.98 -2.26 -1.79
CA GLN A 45 15.17 -2.58 -1.01
C GLN A 45 14.83 -3.05 0.43
N LEU A 46 13.82 -2.45 1.05
CA LEU A 46 13.37 -2.84 2.39
C LEU A 46 12.72 -4.22 2.39
N LEU A 47 11.95 -4.55 1.35
CA LEU A 47 11.33 -5.86 1.16
C LEU A 47 12.36 -6.96 0.91
N ASP A 48 13.41 -6.68 0.12
CA ASP A 48 14.52 -7.61 -0.08
C ASP A 48 15.18 -7.95 1.26
N ARG A 49 15.52 -6.92 2.05
CA ARG A 49 16.10 -7.11 3.39
C ARG A 49 15.18 -7.94 4.28
N LEU A 50 13.88 -7.67 4.28
CA LEU A 50 12.89 -8.42 5.04
C LEU A 50 12.93 -9.91 4.67
N TRP A 51 12.95 -10.25 3.38
CA TRP A 51 12.89 -11.65 2.91
C TRP A 51 14.11 -12.49 3.30
N PHE A 52 15.27 -11.84 3.50
CA PHE A 52 16.49 -12.50 3.97
C PHE A 52 16.61 -12.57 5.50
N THR A 53 15.64 -12.04 6.26
CA THR A 53 15.66 -12.16 7.72
C THR A 53 15.30 -13.57 8.20
N ASN A 54 16.04 -14.07 9.19
CA ASN A 54 15.74 -15.35 9.83
C ASN A 54 14.62 -15.18 10.89
N VAL A 55 13.39 -14.97 10.42
CA VAL A 55 12.20 -14.87 11.26
C VAL A 55 11.14 -15.86 10.77
N PRO A 56 10.19 -16.28 11.62
CA PRO A 56 9.11 -17.17 11.19
C PRO A 56 8.32 -16.57 10.02
N SER A 57 7.86 -17.42 9.08
CA SER A 57 7.17 -16.96 7.86
C SER A 57 5.95 -16.07 8.11
N LYS A 58 5.28 -16.25 9.26
CA LYS A 58 4.16 -15.39 9.68
C LYS A 58 4.60 -13.93 9.89
N ILE A 59 5.81 -13.72 10.40
CA ILE A 59 6.39 -12.39 10.61
C ILE A 59 6.83 -11.77 9.27
N LEU A 60 7.42 -12.56 8.37
CA LEU A 60 7.76 -12.11 7.02
C LEU A 60 6.53 -11.60 6.26
N ILE A 61 5.47 -12.41 6.21
CA ILE A 61 4.21 -12.05 5.53
C ILE A 61 3.60 -10.80 6.18
N PHE A 62 3.65 -10.71 7.51
CA PHE A 62 3.16 -9.56 8.23
C PHE A 62 3.92 -8.27 7.88
N GLY A 63 5.25 -8.31 7.87
CA GLY A 63 6.11 -7.18 7.48
C GLY A 63 5.87 -6.75 6.03
N TRP A 64 5.78 -7.71 5.11
CA TRP A 64 5.48 -7.45 3.70
C TRP A 64 4.14 -6.73 3.54
N TRP A 65 3.11 -7.16 4.25
CA TRP A 65 1.82 -6.48 4.24
C TRP A 65 1.85 -5.08 4.83
N LEU A 66 2.66 -4.83 5.87
CA LEU A 66 2.82 -3.50 6.44
C LEU A 66 3.47 -2.55 5.43
N MET A 67 4.58 -2.96 4.80
CA MET A 67 5.34 -2.13 3.87
C MET A 67 4.55 -1.77 2.60
N LEU A 68 3.59 -2.61 2.21
CA LEU A 68 2.71 -2.37 1.06
C LEU A 68 1.40 -1.65 1.40
N ASN A 69 1.26 -1.14 2.62
CA ASN A 69 0.01 -0.55 3.12
C ASN A 69 -1.23 -1.46 2.92
N ARG A 70 -1.04 -2.77 3.13
CA ARG A 70 -2.09 -3.78 2.90
C ARG A 70 -2.93 -4.09 4.12
N LYS A 71 -2.60 -3.55 5.30
CA LYS A 71 -3.41 -3.71 6.51
C LYS A 71 -4.69 -2.86 6.43
N PRO A 72 -5.83 -3.38 6.94
CA PRO A 72 -7.12 -2.68 6.91
C PRO A 72 -7.18 -1.60 7.99
N THR A 73 -6.29 -0.63 7.86
CA THR A 73 -6.19 0.57 8.67
C THR A 73 -7.19 1.60 8.12
N LYS A 74 -7.69 2.55 8.94
CA LYS A 74 -8.76 3.46 8.45
C LYS A 74 -8.29 4.29 7.28
N VAL A 75 -7.05 4.79 7.34
CA VAL A 75 -6.44 5.55 6.24
C VAL A 75 -6.42 4.69 4.96
N GLU A 76 -5.96 3.45 5.04
CA GLU A 76 -5.89 2.53 3.91
C GLU A 76 -7.27 2.12 3.39
N LEU A 77 -8.27 1.99 4.26
CA LEU A 77 -9.66 1.73 3.86
C LEU A 77 -10.27 2.96 3.17
N ALA A 78 -9.94 4.18 3.61
CA ALA A 78 -10.38 5.41 2.97
C ALA A 78 -9.74 5.57 1.59
N ASN A 79 -8.44 5.30 1.48
CA ASN A 79 -7.70 5.32 0.21
C ASN A 79 -8.26 4.31 -0.81
N ARG A 80 -8.90 3.23 -0.35
CA ARG A 80 -9.57 2.24 -1.21
C ARG A 80 -11.04 2.57 -1.49
N GLY A 81 -11.55 3.69 -0.98
CA GLY A 81 -12.97 4.06 -1.11
C GLY A 81 -13.93 3.14 -0.35
N ILE A 82 -13.45 2.37 0.63
CA ILE A 82 -14.30 1.48 1.43
C ILE A 82 -15.03 2.28 2.51
N ILE A 83 -14.35 3.25 3.14
CA ILE A 83 -14.95 4.20 4.07
C ILE A 83 -15.01 5.58 3.44
N HIS A 84 -16.11 6.31 3.65
CA HIS A 84 -16.41 7.56 2.96
C HIS A 84 -16.54 8.76 3.91
N GLY A 85 -16.10 9.94 3.42
CA GLY A 85 -16.48 11.34 3.68
C GLY A 85 -16.74 11.87 5.10
N ASN A 86 -17.36 11.08 5.98
CA ASN A 86 -17.72 11.47 7.34
C ASN A 86 -17.22 10.46 8.40
N ASN A 87 -16.47 9.43 7.97
CA ASN A 87 -15.90 8.45 8.87
C ASN A 87 -14.64 9.02 9.53
N ASN A 88 -14.70 9.17 10.85
CA ASN A 88 -13.59 9.59 11.68
C ASN A 88 -12.37 8.67 11.49
N LEU A 89 -11.33 9.17 10.82
CA LEU A 89 -10.07 8.45 10.56
C LEU A 89 -9.20 8.33 11.81
N LEU A 90 -9.51 9.05 12.89
CA LEU A 90 -8.72 9.07 14.11
C LEU A 90 -8.49 7.66 14.66
N CYS A 91 -7.27 7.46 15.15
CA CYS A 91 -6.85 6.31 15.90
C CYS A 91 -7.75 6.11 17.11
N PRO A 92 -8.36 4.92 17.30
CA PRO A 92 -9.26 4.66 18.42
C PRO A 92 -8.55 4.71 19.78
N PHE A 93 -7.21 4.69 19.80
CA PHE A 93 -6.42 4.70 21.02
C PHE A 93 -6.03 6.11 21.48
N CYS A 94 -5.58 6.98 20.56
CA CYS A 94 -5.12 8.31 20.91
C CYS A 94 -6.16 9.41 20.61
N LEU A 95 -7.08 9.18 19.67
CA LEU A 95 -8.09 10.13 19.21
C LEU A 95 -7.52 11.48 18.72
N VAL A 96 -6.23 11.52 18.36
CA VAL A 96 -5.52 12.73 17.93
C VAL A 96 -4.96 12.58 16.51
N ASN A 97 -4.28 11.48 16.23
CA ASN A 97 -3.72 11.19 14.89
C ASN A 97 -4.60 10.19 14.16
N ASP A 98 -4.53 10.20 12.83
CA ASP A 98 -5.21 9.21 12.01
C ASP A 98 -4.71 7.79 12.29
N GLN A 99 -5.62 6.81 12.20
CA GLN A 99 -5.28 5.40 12.24
C GLN A 99 -4.62 5.02 10.91
N SER A 100 -3.32 5.31 10.78
CA SER A 100 -2.43 4.87 9.71
C SER A 100 -1.54 3.72 10.17
N ILE A 101 -0.86 3.06 9.23
CA ILE A 101 0.12 2.01 9.55
C ILE A 101 1.30 2.58 10.35
N SER A 102 1.88 3.71 9.93
CA SER A 102 2.98 4.36 10.66
C SER A 102 2.57 4.72 12.08
N HIS A 103 1.35 5.23 12.26
CA HIS A 103 0.85 5.56 13.58
C HIS A 103 0.74 4.31 14.47
N LEU A 104 0.09 3.25 13.97
CA LEU A 104 -0.16 2.04 14.75
C LEU A 104 1.08 1.17 15.01
N PHE A 105 2.14 1.29 14.20
CA PHE A 105 3.30 0.41 14.28
C PHE A 105 4.62 1.09 14.59
N ALA A 106 4.70 2.43 14.55
CA ALA A 106 5.93 3.16 14.82
C ALA A 106 5.75 4.37 15.75
N GLU A 107 4.68 5.16 15.62
CA GLU A 107 4.59 6.46 16.30
C GLU A 107 3.76 6.42 17.59
N TYR A 108 2.81 5.49 17.71
CA TYR A 108 1.93 5.45 18.86
C TYR A 108 2.70 5.11 20.14
N ARG A 109 2.49 5.91 21.19
CA ARG A 109 3.24 5.84 22.47
C ARG A 109 3.36 4.44 23.07
N MET A 110 2.33 3.60 22.95
CA MET A 110 2.40 2.25 23.50
C MET A 110 3.33 1.35 22.67
N VAL A 111 3.34 1.56 21.36
CA VAL A 111 4.14 0.79 20.41
C VAL A 111 5.60 1.22 20.49
N THR A 112 5.88 2.52 20.60
CA THR A 112 7.25 3.01 20.84
C THR A 112 7.85 2.40 22.11
N ARG A 113 7.08 2.32 23.21
CA ARG A 113 7.52 1.66 24.45
C ARG A 113 7.82 0.16 24.30
N VAL A 114 7.11 -0.53 23.40
CA VAL A 114 7.41 -1.94 23.11
C VAL A 114 8.72 -2.03 22.35
N TRP A 115 8.91 -1.18 21.34
CA TRP A 115 10.16 -1.14 20.57
C TRP A 115 11.37 -0.75 21.40
N GLU A 116 11.22 0.22 22.31
CA GLU A 116 12.26 0.58 23.28
C GLU A 116 12.71 -0.64 24.09
N LYS A 117 11.81 -1.53 24.50
CA LYS A 117 12.18 -2.75 25.26
C LYS A 117 12.79 -3.87 24.43
N ILE A 118 12.64 -3.82 23.12
CA ILE A 118 13.18 -4.83 22.20
C ILE A 118 14.56 -4.40 21.70
N TYR A 119 14.74 -3.11 21.44
CA TYR A 119 15.94 -2.54 20.84
C TYR A 119 16.89 -1.86 21.84
N LEU A 120 16.45 -1.55 23.06
CA LEU A 120 17.29 -1.07 24.18
C LEU A 120 17.26 -2.08 25.32
#